data_AF-A0A162K3G6-F1
#
_entry.id   AF-A0A162K3G6-F1
#
_cell.length_a   1.000
_cell.length_b   1.000
_cell.length_c   1.000
_cell.angle_alpha   90.00
_cell.angle_beta   90.00
_cell.angle_gamma   90.00
#
_symmetry.space_group_name_H-M   'P 1'
#
loop_
_entity.id
_entity.type
_entity.pdbx_description
1 polymer ?
#
loop_
_entity_poly.entity_id
_entity_poly.type
_entity_poly.pdbx_seq_one_letter_code
_entity_poly.pdbx_strand_id
1 'polypeptide(L)' 'MQVIVRDNNVDQALRALKKKMQREGIFREMKMRRHYEKPSEKRAREDAEAVRRARKLAMKRAQREGLL' A
#
# COMPACT_ATOMS: atom_id res chain seq x y z
N MET A 1 -1.74 -15.61 4.29
CA MET A 1 -2.71 -14.75 5.02
C MET A 1 -3.98 -15.56 5.27
N GLN A 2 -4.43 -15.71 6.52
CA GLN A 2 -5.65 -16.46 6.88
C GLN A 2 -6.65 -15.52 7.59
N VAL A 3 -7.95 -15.75 7.39
CA VAL A 3 -9.05 -15.01 8.06
C VAL A 3 -10.04 -16.02 8.61
N ILE A 4 -10.32 -15.91 9.91
CA ILE A 4 -11.31 -16.75 10.60
C ILE A 4 -12.69 -16.19 10.28
N VAL A 5 -13.58 -17.03 9.75
CA VAL A 5 -14.99 -16.71 9.57
C VAL A 5 -15.69 -16.97 10.89
N ARG A 6 -16.38 -15.96 11.43
CA ARG A 6 -17.23 -16.11 12.62
C ARG A 6 -18.68 -16.05 12.19
N ASP A 7 -19.53 -16.86 12.82
CA ASP A 7 -20.99 -16.80 12.70
C ASP A 7 -21.52 -16.93 11.25
N ASN A 8 -20.85 -17.75 10.42
CA ASN A 8 -21.15 -17.91 8.99
C ASN A 8 -21.14 -16.61 8.16
N ASN A 9 -20.56 -15.52 8.68
CA ASN A 9 -20.51 -14.24 7.98
C ASN A 9 -19.34 -14.18 6.99
N VAL A 10 -19.52 -14.83 5.85
CA VAL A 10 -18.51 -14.96 4.79
C VAL A 10 -18.20 -13.61 4.14
N ASP A 11 -19.20 -12.77 3.89
CA ASP A 11 -19.00 -11.48 3.24
C ASP A 11 -18.11 -10.54 4.06
N GLN A 12 -18.30 -10.50 5.38
CA GLN A 12 -17.47 -9.69 6.25
C GLN A 12 -16.04 -10.23 6.30
N ALA A 13 -15.86 -11.55 6.33
CA ALA A 13 -14.55 -12.18 6.29
C ALA A 13 -13.82 -11.88 4.96
N LEU A 14 -14.52 -11.91 3.82
CA LEU A 14 -13.95 -11.54 2.51
C LEU A 14 -13.55 -10.06 2.46
N ARG A 15 -14.37 -9.16 3.00
CA ARG A 15 -14.01 -7.73 3.11
C ARG A 15 -12.77 -7.53 3.99
N ALA A 16 -12.68 -8.23 5.12
CA ALA A 16 -11.54 -8.18 6.01
C ALA A 16 -10.27 -8.73 5.34
N LEU A 17 -10.37 -9.85 4.63
CA LEU A 17 -9.29 -10.44 3.83
C LEU A 17 -8.80 -9.44 2.78
N LYS A 18 -9.70 -8.88 1.96
CA LYS A 18 -9.36 -7.87 0.95
C LYS A 18 -8.63 -6.67 1.56
N LYS A 19 -9.10 -6.16 2.70
CA LYS A 19 -8.49 -5.03 3.41
C LYS A 19 -7.11 -5.37 4.01
N LYS A 20 -6.88 -6.62 4.41
CA LYS A 20 -5.55 -7.10 4.86
C LYS A 20 -4.59 -7.22 3.67
N MET A 21 -5.01 -7.85 2.57
CA MET A 21 -4.20 -7.97 1.34
C MET A 21 -3.83 -6.61 0.74
N GLN A 22 -4.74 -5.63 0.78
CA GLN A 22 -4.45 -4.28 0.34
C GLN A 22 -3.42 -3.58 1.23
N ARG A 23 -3.45 -3.82 2.55
CA ARG A 23 -2.47 -3.28 3.50
C ARG A 23 -1.09 -3.90 3.32
N GLU A 24 -1.04 -5.21 3.09
CA GLU A 24 0.19 -5.93 2.77
C GLU A 24 0.77 -5.54 1.41
N GLY A 25 0.01 -4.84 0.57
CA GLY A 25 0.49 -4.33 -0.72
C GLY A 25 0.61 -5.40 -1.81
N ILE A 26 0.13 -6.63 -1.55
CA ILE A 26 0.23 -7.77 -2.46
C ILE A 26 -0.33 -7.44 -3.84
N PHE A 27 -1.48 -6.76 -3.93
CA PHE A 27 -2.05 -6.37 -5.23
C PHE A 27 -1.18 -5.37 -5.99
N ARG A 28 -0.47 -4.49 -5.27
CA ARG A 28 0.45 -3.52 -5.89
C ARG A 28 1.68 -4.25 -6.41
N GLU A 29 2.23 -5.16 -5.63
CA GLU A 29 3.37 -5.98 -6.03
C GLU A 29 3.04 -6.90 -7.21
N MET A 30 1.87 -7.55 -7.19
CA MET A 30 1.35 -8.34 -8.30
C MET A 30 1.25 -7.51 -9.59
N LYS A 31 0.83 -6.24 -9.52
CA LYS A 31 0.78 -5.36 -10.69
C LYS A 31 2.18 -4.97 -11.19
N MET A 32 3.10 -4.68 -10.28
CA MET A 32 4.47 -4.26 -10.61
C MET A 32 5.30 -5.42 -11.19
N ARG A 33 5.03 -6.66 -10.79
CA ARG A 33 5.77 -7.85 -11.25
C ARG A 33 5.17 -8.52 -12.49
N ARG A 34 4.14 -7.94 -13.12
CA ARG A 34 3.53 -8.54 -14.33
C ARG A 34 4.48 -8.60 -15.52
N HIS A 35 5.44 -7.69 -15.58
CA HIS A 35 6.41 -7.58 -16.65
C HIS A 35 7.79 -7.30 -16.05
N TYR A 36 8.83 -7.60 -16.82
CA TYR A 36 10.19 -7.21 -16.47
C TYR A 36 10.32 -5.68 -16.55
N GLU A 37 10.78 -5.08 -15.46
CA GLU A 37 11.11 -3.65 -15.38
C GLU A 37 12.63 -3.52 -15.46
N LYS A 38 13.14 -2.62 -16.31
CA LYS A 38 14.60 -2.45 -16.43
C LYS A 38 15.17 -1.89 -15.12
N PRO A 39 16.43 -2.23 -14.75
CA PRO A 39 17.04 -1.74 -13.52
C PRO A 39 17.13 -0.21 -13.41
N SER A 40 17.22 0.50 -14.55
CA SER A 40 17.19 1.97 -14.59
C SER A 40 15.80 2.54 -14.26
N GLU A 41 14.75 1.95 -14.81
CA GLU A 41 13.36 2.35 -14.59
C GLU A 41 12.93 2.08 -13.15
N LYS A 42 13.35 0.93 -12.61
CA LYS A 42 13.14 0.57 -11.21
C LYS A 42 13.75 1.61 -10.26
N ARG A 43 15.00 2.02 -10.50
CA ARG A 43 15.69 3.06 -9.69
C ARG A 43 14.93 4.39 -9.74
N ALA A 44 14.57 4.86 -10.93
CA ALA A 44 13.82 6.11 -11.07
C ALA A 44 12.46 6.08 -10.36
N ARG A 45 11.77 4.92 -10.37
CA ARG A 45 10.51 4.73 -9.66
C ARG A 45 10.70 4.75 -8.15
N GLU A 46 11.71 4.06 -7.63
CA GLU A 46 12.03 4.02 -6.20
C GLU A 46 12.35 5.42 -5.65
N ASP A 47 13.13 6.21 -6.39
CA ASP A 47 13.46 7.60 -6.05
C ASP A 47 12.21 8.49 -6.02
N ALA A 48 11.37 8.40 -7.06
CA ALA A 48 10.11 9.15 -7.11
C ALA A 48 9.15 8.77 -5.98
N GLU A 49 9.10 7.48 -5.60
CA GLU A 49 8.31 7.00 -4.47
C GLU A 49 8.87 7.47 -3.13
N ALA A 50 10.18 7.58 -2.96
CA ALA A 50 10.81 8.13 -1.77
C ALA A 50 10.47 9.61 -1.59
N VAL A 51 10.59 10.42 -2.66
CA VAL A 51 10.21 11.84 -2.64
C VAL A 51 8.72 12.00 -2.31
N ARG A 52 7.84 11.19 -2.92
CA ARG A 52 6.39 11.24 -2.62
C ARG A 52 6.11 10.89 -1.16
N ARG A 53 6.78 9.88 -0.60
CA ARG A 53 6.65 9.50 0.82
C ARG A 53 7.11 10.62 1.74
N ALA A 54 8.26 11.23 1.47
CA ALA A 54 8.78 12.35 2.26
C ALA A 54 7.83 13.55 2.26
N ARG A 55 7.31 13.95 1.08
CA ARG A 55 6.30 15.02 0.98
C ARG A 55 5.04 14.72 1.78
N LYS A 56 4.53 13.50 1.70
CA LYS A 56 3.35 13.08 2.46
C LYS A 56 3.59 13.11 3.97
N LEU A 57 4.79 12.71 4.42
CA LEU A 57 5.15 12.76 5.84
C LEU A 57 5.24 14.21 6.33
N ALA A 58 5.88 15.09 5.55
CA ALA A 58 5.97 16.51 5.87
C ALA A 58 4.58 17.17 5.96
N MET A 59 3.68 16.87 5.02
CA MET A 59 2.29 17.37 5.06
C MET A 59 1.56 16.92 6.33
N LYS A 60 1.66 15.63 6.70
CA LYS A 60 1.04 15.12 7.93
C LYS A 60 1.63 15.75 9.19
N ARG A 61 2.93 16.08 9.17
CA ARG A 61 3.60 16.76 10.27
C ARG A 61 3.10 18.20 10.42
N ALA A 62 3.02 18.94 9.31
CA ALA A 62 2.51 20.32 9.31
C ALA A 62 1.05 20.40 9.81
N GLN A 63 0.18 19.47 9.39
CA GLN A 63 -1.19 19.36 9.92
C GLN A 63 -1.24 19.08 11.42
N ARG A 64 -0.31 18.25 11.93
CA ARG A 64 -0.23 17.94 13.37
C ARG A 64 0.28 19.11 14.19
N GLU A 65 1.19 19.89 13.61
CA GLU A 65 1.79 21.07 14.22
C GLU A 65 0.93 22.34 14.04
N GLY A 66 -0.25 22.24 13.39
CA GLY A 66 -1.19 23.34 13.24
C GLY A 66 -0.73 24.44 12.27
N LEU A 67 0.26 24.15 11.42
CA LEU A 67 0.79 25.04 10.40
C LEU A 67 -0.09 25.07 9.13
N LEU A 68 -1.10 24.21 9.07
CA LEU A 68 -2.15 24.03 8.05
C LEU A 68 -3.41 23.49 8.72
#